data_AF-A0A9W7GC51-F1
#
_entry.id   AF-A0A9W7GC51-F1
#
_cell.length_a   1.000
_cell.length_b   1.000
_cell.length_c   1.000
_cell.angle_alpha   90.00
_cell.angle_beta   90.00
_cell.angle_gamma   90.00
#
_symmetry.space_group_name_H-M   'P 1'
#
loop_
_entity.id
_entity.type
_entity.pdbx_description
1 polymer ?
#
loop_
_entity_poly.entity_id
_entity_poly.type
_entity_poly.pdbx_seq_one_letter_code
_entity_poly.pdbx_strand_id
1 'polypeptide(L)'
;MSRRHGRSNVQISINPTSTILYDAITEVARGSDGESSELSKVTGFSGCSIRLPDPERITEYEITIDGDAADLGKFSEAIYKKILGDAKNQRFQGFRPGTIPPHLLGAYKNFAADETARETVLEALQQNDVNPFDRSREEMTFSAVSFVPSKKKKKGGKKKKKVVEGGDAQVANAEPEPLTFESLESAVKGGWEPGTSFSFIAKVSGQARGMDVLSTGTRDNGLEKMYGQ
;
A
#
# COMPACT_ATOMS: atom_id res chain seq x y z
N MET A 1 47.84 -2.29 -6.87
CA MET A 1 46.95 -1.18 -6.45
C MET A 1 45.50 -1.59 -6.65
N SER A 2 44.81 -2.01 -5.59
CA SER A 2 43.46 -2.58 -5.67
C SER A 2 42.41 -1.50 -5.31
N ARG A 3 41.62 -1.06 -6.29
CA ARG A 3 40.57 -0.04 -6.10
C ARG A 3 39.32 -0.70 -5.51
N ARG A 4 39.17 -0.62 -4.18
CA ARG A 4 37.91 -0.97 -3.50
C ARG A 4 36.83 0.01 -3.92
N HIS A 5 35.81 -0.48 -4.62
CA HIS A 5 34.61 0.29 -4.92
C HIS A 5 33.75 0.34 -3.65
N GLY A 6 33.75 1.48 -2.96
CA GLY A 6 32.83 1.74 -1.87
C GLY A 6 31.41 1.85 -2.42
N ARG A 7 30.52 0.93 -2.02
CA ARG A 7 29.08 1.09 -2.22
C ARG A 7 28.62 2.19 -1.25
N SER A 8 28.31 3.36 -1.76
CA SER A 8 27.65 4.42 -1.00
C SER A 8 26.25 3.97 -0.64
N ASN A 9 25.98 3.77 0.65
CA ASN A 9 24.61 3.67 1.18
C ASN A 9 23.93 5.02 0.96
N VAL A 10 23.08 5.12 -0.08
CA VAL A 10 22.24 6.29 -0.29
C VAL A 10 21.08 6.17 0.69
N GLN A 11 21.15 6.89 1.82
CA GLN A 11 19.99 7.09 2.68
C GLN A 11 18.98 7.93 1.91
N ILE A 12 17.89 7.30 1.47
CA ILE A 12 16.74 8.01 0.91
C ILE A 12 16.01 8.61 2.11
N SER A 13 16.22 9.90 2.34
CA SER A 13 15.42 10.67 3.31
C SER A 13 14.06 10.95 2.66
N ILE A 14 13.11 10.04 2.85
CA ILE A 14 11.70 10.28 2.56
C ILE A 14 11.14 10.81 3.87
N ASN A 15 10.73 12.09 3.92
CA ASN A 15 9.99 12.59 5.08
C ASN A 15 8.60 11.93 5.04
N PRO A 16 8.24 11.07 6.00
CA PRO A 16 6.92 10.46 6.07
C PRO A 16 5.97 11.47 6.74
N THR A 17 5.64 12.56 6.05
CA THR A 17 4.65 13.51 6.54
C THR A 17 3.28 13.14 5.99
N SER A 18 2.28 12.99 6.86
CA SER A 18 0.86 12.76 6.57
C SER A 18 0.24 13.71 5.54
N THR A 19 0.93 14.79 5.19
CA THR A 19 0.57 15.76 4.14
C THR A 19 0.57 15.15 2.73
N ILE A 20 1.43 14.16 2.46
CA ILE A 20 1.51 13.49 1.14
C ILE A 20 0.18 12.83 0.78
N LEU A 21 -0.53 12.31 1.78
CA LEU A 21 -1.80 11.59 1.65
C LEU A 21 -3.00 12.49 1.41
N TYR A 22 -3.16 13.57 2.18
CA TYR A 22 -4.26 14.52 1.95
C TYR A 22 -4.21 15.11 0.55
N ASP A 23 -3.01 15.45 0.05
CA ASP A 23 -2.85 15.98 -1.30
C ASP A 23 -3.18 14.94 -2.38
N ALA A 24 -2.69 13.70 -2.24
CA ALA A 24 -2.93 12.63 -3.22
C ALA A 24 -4.40 12.20 -3.27
N ILE A 25 -5.07 12.07 -2.11
CA ILE A 25 -6.51 11.80 -2.00
C ILE A 25 -7.31 12.95 -2.64
N THR A 26 -6.90 14.20 -2.40
CA THR A 26 -7.55 15.38 -3.00
C THR A 26 -7.33 15.44 -4.52
N GLU A 27 -6.20 15.00 -5.04
CA GLU A 27 -5.96 14.92 -6.48
C GLU A 27 -6.81 13.86 -7.18
N VAL A 28 -7.00 12.68 -6.57
CA VAL A 28 -7.95 11.67 -7.08
C VAL A 28 -9.36 12.24 -7.14
N ALA A 29 -9.77 13.02 -6.13
CA ALA A 29 -11.06 13.68 -6.09
C ALA A 29 -11.24 14.80 -7.15
N ARG A 30 -10.16 15.35 -7.70
CA ARG A 30 -10.20 16.46 -8.68
C ARG A 30 -10.11 16.01 -10.15
N GLY A 31 -9.72 14.77 -10.40
CA GLY A 31 -9.38 14.27 -11.74
C GLY A 31 -10.51 13.64 -12.56
N SER A 32 -11.75 13.59 -12.08
CA SER A 32 -12.89 13.11 -12.88
C SER A 32 -13.67 14.29 -13.45
N ASP A 33 -13.51 14.54 -14.74
CA ASP A 33 -14.20 15.59 -15.46
C ASP A 33 -15.72 15.43 -15.38
N GLY A 34 -16.40 16.41 -14.76
CA GLY A 34 -17.70 16.87 -15.23
C GLY A 34 -18.97 16.18 -14.73
N GLU A 35 -18.94 15.44 -13.63
CA GLU A 35 -20.17 15.14 -12.90
C GLU A 35 -19.95 15.44 -11.42
N SER A 36 -20.69 16.43 -10.92
CA SER A 36 -20.67 16.83 -9.51
C SER A 36 -21.30 15.73 -8.67
N SER A 37 -20.61 14.60 -8.48
CA SER A 37 -21.01 13.62 -7.50
C SER A 37 -20.77 14.21 -6.12
N GLU A 38 -21.87 14.46 -5.43
CA GLU A 38 -21.99 14.82 -4.03
C GLU A 38 -21.19 13.83 -3.15
N LEU A 39 -19.90 14.11 -2.96
CA LEU A 39 -18.96 13.30 -2.17
C LEU A 39 -19.00 13.69 -0.68
N SER A 40 -20.19 14.01 -0.18
CA SER A 40 -20.50 14.31 1.22
C SER A 40 -21.17 13.11 1.90
N LYS A 41 -20.47 11.96 1.85
CA LYS A 41 -20.58 10.75 2.68
C LYS A 41 -19.92 9.62 1.89
N VAL A 42 -18.62 9.40 2.09
CA VAL A 42 -18.01 8.13 1.66
C VAL A 42 -18.65 7.05 2.53
N THR A 43 -19.64 6.37 1.96
CA THR A 43 -20.35 5.24 2.55
C THR A 43 -19.43 4.02 2.54
N GLY A 44 -18.49 3.95 3.48
CA GLY A 44 -17.63 2.79 3.71
C GLY A 44 -16.62 2.50 2.59
N PHE A 45 -15.41 2.14 2.97
CA PHE A 45 -14.41 1.58 2.07
C PHE A 45 -14.87 0.16 1.71
N SER A 46 -15.32 -0.04 0.47
CA SER A 46 -15.71 -1.35 -0.03
C SER A 46 -14.49 -2.27 -0.18
N GLY A 47 -14.70 -3.58 -0.11
CA GLY A 47 -13.63 -4.56 -0.32
C GLY A 47 -12.78 -4.87 0.91
N CYS A 48 -13.16 -4.40 2.10
CA CYS A 48 -12.50 -4.75 3.35
C CYS A 48 -13.35 -5.70 4.19
N SER A 49 -12.74 -6.76 4.72
CA SER A 49 -13.32 -7.57 5.79
C SER A 49 -12.34 -7.73 6.94
N ILE A 50 -12.77 -7.39 8.16
CA ILE A 50 -11.99 -7.57 9.38
C ILE A 50 -12.47 -8.82 10.09
N ARG A 51 -11.54 -9.73 10.40
CA ARG A 51 -11.79 -10.84 11.32
C ARG A 51 -11.50 -10.38 12.74
N LEU A 52 -12.43 -10.69 13.63
CA LEU A 52 -12.30 -10.39 15.05
C LEU A 52 -11.05 -11.07 15.62
N PRO A 53 -10.43 -10.44 16.63
CA PRO A 53 -9.28 -11.00 17.28
C PRO A 53 -9.56 -12.39 17.84
N ASP A 54 -8.54 -13.25 17.78
CA ASP A 54 -8.54 -14.51 18.52
C ASP A 54 -8.82 -14.21 20.01
N PRO A 55 -9.67 -14.99 20.71
CA PRO A 55 -9.87 -14.82 22.15
C PRO A 55 -8.56 -14.79 22.96
N GLU A 56 -7.49 -15.42 22.48
CA GLU A 56 -6.16 -15.35 23.11
C GLU A 56 -5.39 -14.06 22.78
N ARG A 57 -5.78 -13.35 21.71
CA ARG A 57 -5.10 -12.15 21.18
C ARG A 57 -6.09 -11.04 20.88
N ILE A 58 -6.76 -10.54 21.92
CA ILE A 58 -7.83 -9.54 21.86
C ILE A 58 -7.47 -8.20 21.17
N THR A 59 -6.19 -7.97 20.85
CA THR A 59 -5.69 -6.76 20.20
C THR A 59 -5.13 -7.00 18.79
N GLU A 60 -5.12 -8.23 18.26
CA GLU A 60 -4.60 -8.53 16.92
C GLU A 60 -5.73 -8.75 15.91
N TYR A 61 -5.74 -7.97 14.83
CA TYR A 61 -6.76 -8.04 13.78
C TYR A 61 -6.16 -8.61 12.50
N GLU A 62 -6.91 -9.49 11.85
CA GLU A 62 -6.63 -9.97 10.49
C GLU A 62 -7.60 -9.29 9.52
N ILE A 63 -7.06 -8.53 8.58
CA ILE A 63 -7.83 -7.73 7.63
C ILE A 63 -7.57 -8.25 6.23
N THR A 64 -8.64 -8.63 5.52
CA THR A 64 -8.57 -9.00 4.11
C THR A 64 -9.04 -7.83 3.25
N ILE A 65 -8.22 -7.46 2.29
CA ILE A 65 -8.47 -6.35 1.37
C ILE A 65 -8.57 -6.91 -0.06
N ASP A 66 -9.72 -6.65 -0.69
CA ASP A 66 -9.95 -6.82 -2.12
C ASP A 66 -9.58 -5.53 -2.85
N GLY A 67 -8.48 -5.57 -3.59
CA GLY A 67 -7.90 -4.40 -4.24
C GLY A 67 -8.76 -3.78 -5.33
N ASP A 68 -9.60 -4.58 -6.00
CA ASP A 68 -10.47 -4.06 -7.06
C ASP A 68 -11.69 -3.35 -6.46
N ALA A 69 -12.31 -3.95 -5.45
CA ALA A 69 -13.41 -3.33 -4.72
C ALA A 69 -12.98 -2.07 -3.93
N ALA A 70 -11.71 -2.00 -3.55
CA ALA A 70 -11.10 -0.86 -2.86
C ALA A 70 -10.46 0.18 -3.80
N ASP A 71 -10.50 -0.01 -5.12
CA ASP A 71 -9.88 0.87 -6.14
C ASP A 71 -8.38 1.16 -5.88
N LEU A 72 -7.64 0.14 -5.41
CA LEU A 72 -6.23 0.29 -5.05
C LEU A 72 -5.32 0.58 -6.25
N GLY A 73 -5.77 0.25 -7.46
CA GLY A 73 -5.08 0.64 -8.68
C GLY A 73 -4.92 2.17 -8.77
N LYS A 74 -6.02 2.93 -8.72
CA LYS A 74 -5.94 4.39 -8.80
C LYS A 74 -5.26 5.01 -7.58
N PHE A 75 -5.52 4.45 -6.39
CA PHE A 75 -4.91 4.95 -5.16
C PHE A 75 -3.38 4.81 -5.17
N SER A 76 -2.87 3.63 -5.54
CA SER A 76 -1.43 3.40 -5.68
C SER A 76 -0.79 4.25 -6.78
N GLU A 77 -1.49 4.50 -7.88
CA GLU A 77 -1.02 5.39 -8.95
C GLU A 77 -0.85 6.83 -8.45
N ALA A 78 -1.83 7.34 -7.68
CA ALA A 78 -1.78 8.68 -7.11
C ALA A 78 -0.61 8.84 -6.13
N ILE A 79 -0.45 7.89 -5.20
CA ILE A 79 0.67 7.84 -4.26
C ILE A 79 2.00 7.84 -5.04
N TYR A 80 2.14 6.96 -6.04
CA TYR A 80 3.36 6.86 -6.82
C TYR A 80 3.69 8.15 -7.59
N LYS A 81 2.69 8.79 -8.22
CA LYS A 81 2.87 10.06 -8.92
C LYS A 81 3.37 11.15 -7.97
N LYS A 82 2.80 11.23 -6.77
CA LYS A 82 3.23 12.18 -5.74
C LYS A 82 4.68 11.94 -5.32
N ILE A 83 5.03 10.70 -4.99
CA ILE A 83 6.41 10.29 -4.66
C ILE A 83 7.39 10.68 -5.77
N LEU A 84 7.04 10.41 -7.04
CA LEU A 84 7.89 10.79 -8.17
C LEU A 84 7.97 12.31 -8.35
N GLY A 85 6.90 13.06 -8.09
CA GLY A 85 6.90 14.52 -8.08
C GLY A 85 7.89 15.09 -7.07
N ASP A 86 7.81 14.59 -5.83
CA ASP A 86 8.71 15.01 -4.75
C ASP A 86 10.15 14.60 -5.03
N ALA A 87 10.38 13.39 -5.55
CA ALA A 87 11.70 12.91 -5.94
C ALA A 87 12.31 13.75 -7.07
N LYS A 88 11.54 14.22 -8.05
CA LYS A 88 12.05 15.09 -9.12
C LYS A 88 12.54 16.44 -8.62
N ASN A 89 11.99 16.92 -7.49
CA ASN A 89 12.42 18.16 -6.86
C ASN A 89 13.75 17.98 -6.10
N GLN A 90 14.16 16.75 -5.82
CA GLN A 90 15.46 16.45 -5.22
C GLN A 90 16.60 16.56 -6.25
N ARG A 91 17.79 16.95 -5.77
CA ARG A 91 19.01 17.00 -6.60
C ARG A 91 19.82 15.73 -6.40
N PHE A 92 19.82 14.87 -7.41
CA PHE A 92 20.67 13.67 -7.43
C PHE A 92 22.04 13.99 -8.05
N GLN A 93 23.12 13.65 -7.35
CA GLN A 93 24.49 13.88 -7.84
C GLN A 93 24.75 13.12 -9.15
N GLY A 94 25.25 13.82 -10.17
CA GLY A 94 25.56 13.23 -11.47
C GLY A 94 24.36 13.08 -12.40
N PHE A 95 23.15 13.50 -11.98
CA PHE A 95 21.96 13.51 -12.81
C PHE A 95 21.49 14.94 -13.07
N ARG A 96 20.77 15.14 -14.19
CA ARG A 96 20.17 16.44 -14.49
C ARG A 96 19.06 16.74 -13.48
N PRO A 97 18.86 18.01 -13.07
CA PRO A 97 17.70 18.40 -12.28
C PRO A 97 16.38 17.86 -12.88
N GLY A 98 15.49 17.33 -12.04
CA GLY A 98 14.24 16.70 -12.49
C GLY A 98 14.39 15.26 -13.03
N THR A 99 15.60 14.68 -13.03
CA THR A 99 15.83 13.30 -13.45
C THR A 99 16.00 12.40 -12.24
N ILE A 100 15.13 11.39 -12.12
CA ILE A 100 15.25 10.35 -11.09
C ILE A 100 16.21 9.26 -11.61
N PRO A 101 17.25 8.88 -10.84
CA PRO A 101 18.12 7.77 -11.19
C PRO A 101 17.34 6.46 -11.43
N PRO A 102 17.58 5.74 -12.55
CA PRO A 102 16.79 4.56 -12.91
C PRO A 102 16.78 3.45 -11.85
N HIS A 103 17.88 3.30 -11.09
CA HIS A 103 17.98 2.29 -10.03
C HIS A 103 17.09 2.57 -8.82
N LEU A 104 16.61 3.82 -8.64
CA LEU A 104 15.69 4.18 -7.57
C LEU A 104 14.22 3.92 -7.92
N LEU A 105 13.89 3.72 -9.20
CA LEU A 105 12.51 3.53 -9.63
C LEU A 105 11.85 2.30 -8.98
N GLY A 106 12.60 1.21 -8.81
CA GLY A 106 12.11 0.02 -8.10
C GLY A 106 11.81 0.29 -6.63
N ALA A 107 12.67 1.05 -5.95
CA ALA A 107 12.46 1.43 -4.55
C ALA A 107 11.21 2.29 -4.38
N TYR A 108 10.96 3.25 -5.29
CA TYR A 108 9.74 4.06 -5.25
C TYR A 108 8.46 3.25 -5.51
N LYS A 109 8.53 2.19 -6.34
CA LYS A 109 7.39 1.28 -6.53
C LYS A 109 7.09 0.47 -5.27
N ASN A 110 8.14 -0.09 -4.65
CA ASN A 110 8.00 -0.80 -3.37
C ASN A 110 7.40 0.10 -2.30
N PHE A 111 7.90 1.34 -2.20
CA PHE A 111 7.38 2.32 -1.25
C PHE A 111 5.92 2.67 -1.54
N ALA A 112 5.54 2.87 -2.81
CA ALA A 112 4.15 3.12 -3.16
C ALA A 112 3.22 1.95 -2.81
N ALA A 113 3.64 0.71 -3.05
CA ALA A 113 2.86 -0.48 -2.69
C ALA A 113 2.66 -0.59 -1.16
N ASP A 114 3.74 -0.43 -0.40
CA ASP A 114 3.73 -0.49 1.07
C ASP A 114 2.85 0.61 1.67
N GLU A 115 3.00 1.85 1.20
CA GLU A 115 2.20 2.98 1.67
C GLU A 115 0.72 2.81 1.31
N THR A 116 0.41 2.37 0.09
CA THR A 116 -0.98 2.06 -0.32
C THR A 116 -1.61 1.03 0.62
N ALA A 117 -0.88 -0.04 0.93
CA ALA A 117 -1.38 -1.12 1.78
C ALA A 117 -1.58 -0.67 3.24
N ARG A 118 -0.61 0.05 3.82
CA ARG A 118 -0.72 0.55 5.21
C ARG A 118 -1.88 1.51 5.37
N GLU A 119 -2.04 2.46 4.46
CA GLU A 119 -3.12 3.46 4.54
C GLU A 119 -4.49 2.82 4.37
N THR A 120 -4.61 1.86 3.45
CA THR A 120 -5.84 1.08 3.28
C THR A 120 -6.23 0.34 4.56
N VAL A 121 -5.25 -0.23 5.27
CA VAL A 121 -5.49 -0.93 6.54
C VAL A 121 -5.91 0.04 7.66
N LEU A 122 -5.28 1.21 7.74
CA LEU A 122 -5.63 2.20 8.76
C LEU A 122 -7.05 2.76 8.55
N GLU A 123 -7.43 3.02 7.30
CA GLU A 123 -8.80 3.41 6.94
C GLU A 123 -9.80 2.30 7.30
N ALA A 124 -9.47 1.04 7.00
CA ALA A 124 -10.28 -0.10 7.39
C ALA A 124 -10.50 -0.20 8.91
N LEU A 125 -9.45 -0.03 9.72
CA LEU A 125 -9.55 -0.02 11.18
C LEU A 125 -10.45 1.12 11.66
N GLN A 126 -10.24 2.33 11.14
CA GLN A 126 -11.03 3.51 11.50
C GLN A 126 -12.52 3.32 11.23
N GLN A 127 -12.88 2.71 10.10
CA GLN A 127 -14.28 2.44 9.74
C GLN A 127 -14.96 1.37 10.61
N ASN A 128 -14.17 0.57 11.33
CA ASN A 128 -14.66 -0.45 12.24
C ASN A 128 -14.49 -0.04 13.71
N ASP A 129 -14.31 1.27 13.97
CA ASP A 129 -14.10 1.82 15.33
C ASP A 129 -12.94 1.13 16.08
N VAL A 130 -11.86 0.79 15.37
CA VAL A 130 -10.63 0.25 15.97
C VAL A 130 -9.54 1.32 15.91
N ASN A 131 -8.99 1.67 17.07
CA ASN A 131 -7.86 2.57 17.17
C ASN A 131 -6.55 1.76 17.05
N PRO A 132 -5.71 2.00 16.04
CA PRO A 132 -4.38 1.39 15.98
C PRO A 132 -3.51 1.88 17.15
N PHE A 133 -2.58 1.05 17.63
CA PHE A 133 -1.56 1.49 18.58
C PHE A 133 -0.49 2.35 17.89
N ASP A 134 0.28 3.09 18.69
CA ASP A 134 1.33 4.00 18.19
C ASP A 134 2.34 3.32 17.27
N ARG A 135 2.65 2.03 17.50
CA ARG A 135 3.60 1.23 16.71
C ARG A 135 2.94 0.30 15.68
N SER A 136 1.62 0.31 15.60
CA SER A 136 0.89 -0.60 14.71
C SER A 136 1.23 -0.36 13.26
N ARG A 137 1.61 0.88 12.90
CA ARG A 137 2.05 1.19 11.54
C ARG A 137 3.32 0.43 11.19
N GLU A 138 4.33 0.38 12.05
CA GLU A 138 5.61 -0.31 11.78
C GLU A 138 5.50 -1.82 11.93
N GLU A 139 4.66 -2.30 12.86
CA GLU A 139 4.48 -3.73 13.16
C GLU A 139 3.54 -4.45 12.20
N MET A 140 2.82 -3.71 11.36
CA MET A 140 1.90 -4.28 10.38
C MET A 140 2.62 -5.17 9.37
N THR A 141 2.08 -6.37 9.17
CA THR A 141 2.61 -7.36 8.22
C THR A 141 1.60 -7.65 7.13
N PHE A 142 2.10 -7.95 5.93
CA PHE A 142 1.29 -8.22 4.74
C PHE A 142 1.61 -9.61 4.21
N SER A 143 0.57 -10.32 3.77
CA SER A 143 0.65 -11.68 3.27
C SER A 143 -0.39 -11.92 2.17
N ALA A 144 -0.25 -13.03 1.44
CA ALA A 144 -1.19 -13.42 0.38
C ALA A 144 -1.48 -12.30 -0.64
N VAL A 145 -0.43 -11.57 -1.02
CA VAL A 145 -0.54 -10.45 -1.96
C VAL A 145 -0.82 -11.02 -3.34
N SER A 146 -1.93 -10.64 -3.96
CA SER A 146 -2.32 -11.12 -5.27
C SER A 146 -2.71 -9.99 -6.21
N PHE A 147 -2.38 -10.12 -7.49
CA PHE A 147 -2.84 -9.17 -8.50
C PHE A 147 -3.02 -9.86 -9.85
N VAL A 148 -3.90 -9.27 -10.66
CA VAL A 148 -4.11 -9.70 -12.05
C VAL A 148 -3.14 -8.92 -12.94
N PRO A 149 -2.19 -9.58 -13.63
CA PRO A 149 -1.25 -8.87 -14.49
C PRO A 149 -2.01 -8.18 -15.63
N SER A 150 -1.80 -6.87 -15.80
CA SER A 150 -2.45 -6.13 -16.87
C SER A 150 -2.05 -6.71 -18.24
N LYS A 151 -3.05 -7.10 -19.05
CA LYS A 151 -2.83 -7.49 -20.45
C LYS A 151 -2.19 -6.28 -21.14
N LYS A 152 -0.86 -6.31 -21.35
CA LYS A 152 -0.13 -5.23 -22.04
C LYS A 152 -0.87 -4.88 -23.32
N LYS A 153 -1.62 -3.77 -23.33
CA LYS A 153 -2.19 -3.23 -24.57
C LYS A 153 -0.99 -2.99 -25.48
N LYS A 154 -0.86 -3.79 -26.54
CA LYS A 154 0.16 -3.60 -27.58
C LYS A 154 0.05 -2.14 -28.02
N LYS A 155 0.99 -1.31 -27.58
CA LYS A 155 1.09 0.09 -27.97
C LYS A 155 1.21 0.08 -29.50
N GLY A 156 0.18 0.56 -30.19
CA GLY A 156 0.05 0.50 -31.63
C GLY A 156 1.27 1.11 -32.32
N GLY A 157 2.19 0.25 -32.74
CA GLY A 157 3.25 0.64 -33.65
C GLY A 157 2.60 1.07 -34.95
N LYS A 158 2.73 2.34 -35.31
CA LYS A 158 2.35 2.90 -36.61
C LYS A 158 3.15 2.16 -37.70
N LYS A 159 2.59 1.08 -38.25
CA LYS A 159 3.20 0.29 -39.34
C LYS A 159 2.38 0.51 -40.62
N LYS A 160 3.08 0.99 -41.66
CA LYS A 160 2.56 1.22 -43.01
C LYS A 160 1.81 0.00 -43.56
N LYS A 161 0.71 0.31 -44.24
CA LYS A 161 -0.19 -0.57 -45.00
C LYS A 161 0.56 -1.49 -45.97
N LYS A 162 0.39 -2.81 -45.83
CA LYS A 162 0.36 -3.75 -46.97
C LYS A 162 -0.57 -4.92 -46.62
N VAL A 163 -1.61 -5.05 -47.43
CA VAL A 163 -2.71 -6.01 -47.38
C VAL A 163 -2.18 -7.41 -47.70
N VAL A 164 -2.51 -8.41 -46.87
CA VAL A 164 -2.83 -9.79 -47.29
C VAL A 164 -3.83 -10.37 -46.27
N GLU A 165 -4.92 -10.93 -46.80
CA GLU A 165 -6.02 -11.60 -46.12
C GLU A 165 -5.63 -12.93 -45.46
N GLY A 166 -6.44 -13.33 -44.47
CA GLY A 166 -6.68 -14.74 -44.16
C GLY A 166 -6.08 -15.23 -42.85
N GLY A 167 -6.94 -15.48 -41.87
CA GLY A 167 -6.57 -16.22 -40.65
C GLY A 167 -7.44 -15.86 -39.46
N ASP A 168 -8.67 -16.36 -39.46
CA ASP A 168 -9.58 -16.33 -38.32
C ASP A 168 -9.03 -17.27 -37.23
N ALA A 169 -8.26 -16.70 -36.31
CA ALA A 169 -7.83 -17.35 -35.09
C ALA A 169 -8.68 -16.80 -33.96
N GLN A 170 -9.72 -17.55 -33.58
CA GLN A 170 -10.39 -17.42 -32.30
C GLN A 170 -9.35 -17.56 -31.18
N VAL A 171 -8.86 -16.43 -30.68
CA VAL A 171 -8.07 -16.36 -29.47
C VAL A 171 -9.04 -16.56 -28.32
N ALA A 172 -9.07 -17.78 -27.77
CA ALA A 172 -9.73 -18.07 -26.50
C ALA A 172 -9.25 -17.03 -25.47
N ASN A 173 -10.16 -16.15 -25.07
CA ASN A 173 -9.91 -15.11 -24.09
C ASN A 173 -9.88 -15.75 -22.70
N ALA A 174 -8.81 -16.49 -22.41
CA ALA A 174 -8.55 -16.97 -21.07
C ALA A 174 -8.45 -15.75 -20.13
N GLU A 175 -9.29 -15.75 -19.10
CA GLU A 175 -9.23 -14.78 -18.03
C GLU A 175 -7.88 -14.98 -17.31
N PRO A 176 -7.05 -13.94 -17.16
CA PRO A 176 -5.74 -14.08 -16.55
C PRO A 176 -5.90 -14.49 -15.09
N GLU A 177 -5.30 -15.62 -14.71
CA GLU A 177 -5.29 -16.07 -13.31
C GLU A 177 -4.51 -15.08 -12.43
N PRO A 178 -5.01 -14.78 -11.22
CA PRO A 178 -4.32 -13.91 -10.28
C PRO A 178 -3.01 -14.56 -9.83
N LEU A 179 -1.93 -13.78 -9.85
CA LEU A 179 -0.62 -14.20 -9.34
C LEU A 179 -0.55 -13.88 -7.86
N THR A 180 -0.18 -14.86 -7.02
CA THR A 180 -0.09 -14.71 -5.56
C THR A 180 1.37 -14.75 -5.08
N PHE A 181 1.68 -13.89 -4.10
CA PHE A 181 3.01 -13.68 -3.54
C PHE A 181 2.94 -13.60 -2.01
N GLU A 182 4.06 -13.94 -1.36
CA GLU A 182 4.16 -13.91 0.11
C GLU A 182 4.28 -12.50 0.68
N SER A 183 4.77 -11.54 -0.11
CA SER A 183 5.02 -10.16 0.34
C SER A 183 4.82 -9.13 -0.78
N LEU A 184 4.66 -7.86 -0.40
CA LEU A 184 4.57 -6.74 -1.34
C LEU A 184 5.85 -6.62 -2.19
N GLU A 185 7.03 -6.79 -1.59
CA GLU A 185 8.30 -6.73 -2.33
C GLU A 185 8.39 -7.83 -3.40
N SER A 186 7.94 -9.05 -3.07
CA SER A 186 7.86 -10.16 -4.02
C SER A 186 6.86 -9.88 -5.14
N ALA A 187 5.73 -9.23 -4.85
CA ALA A 187 4.75 -8.83 -5.85
C ALA A 187 5.31 -7.78 -6.83
N VAL A 188 6.05 -6.77 -6.35
CA VAL A 188 6.72 -5.78 -7.22
C VAL A 188 7.78 -6.45 -8.10
N LYS A 189 8.57 -7.36 -7.54
CA LYS A 189 9.52 -8.19 -8.34
C LYS A 189 8.79 -9.09 -9.35
N GLY A 190 7.59 -9.54 -9.00
CA GLY A 190 6.67 -10.30 -9.85
C GLY A 190 6.00 -9.49 -10.97
N GLY A 191 6.26 -8.18 -11.05
CA GLY A 191 5.77 -7.31 -12.11
C GLY A 191 4.53 -6.50 -11.75
N TRP A 192 4.20 -6.37 -10.47
CA TRP A 192 3.23 -5.37 -10.03
C TRP A 192 3.73 -3.96 -10.36
N GLU A 193 2.82 -3.11 -10.81
CA GLU A 193 3.09 -1.72 -11.19
C GLU A 193 2.02 -0.81 -10.56
N PRO A 194 2.38 0.40 -10.09
CA PRO A 194 1.41 1.39 -9.64
C PRO A 194 0.34 1.65 -10.71
N GLY A 195 -0.93 1.70 -10.32
CA GLY A 195 -2.05 1.66 -11.25
C GLY A 195 -2.68 0.27 -11.44
N THR A 196 -2.04 -0.79 -10.92
CA THR A 196 -2.59 -2.15 -10.92
C THR A 196 -3.17 -2.47 -9.55
N SER A 197 -4.45 -2.82 -9.48
CA SER A 197 -5.08 -3.28 -8.23
C SER A 197 -4.40 -4.54 -7.70
N PHE A 198 -4.32 -4.68 -6.39
CA PHE A 198 -3.79 -5.87 -5.72
C PHE A 198 -4.56 -6.13 -4.42
N SER A 199 -4.83 -7.39 -4.12
CA SER A 199 -5.52 -7.84 -2.92
C SER A 199 -4.50 -8.42 -1.95
N PHE A 200 -4.74 -8.32 -0.64
CA PHE A 200 -3.81 -8.82 0.37
C PHE A 200 -4.49 -9.07 1.72
N ILE A 201 -3.80 -9.80 2.59
CA ILE A 201 -4.17 -9.99 3.99
C ILE A 201 -3.15 -9.25 4.86
N ALA A 202 -3.62 -8.38 5.74
CA ALA A 202 -2.82 -7.67 6.72
C ALA A 202 -3.08 -8.19 8.13
N LYS A 203 -2.03 -8.18 8.96
CA LYS A 203 -2.15 -8.34 10.41
C LYS A 203 -1.67 -7.07 11.10
N VAL A 204 -2.50 -6.56 12.01
CA VAL A 204 -2.27 -5.28 12.68
C VAL A 204 -2.80 -5.32 14.11
N SER A 205 -2.10 -4.65 15.01
CA SER A 205 -2.52 -4.49 16.41
C SER A 205 -3.42 -3.26 16.60
N GLY A 206 -4.39 -3.32 17.50
CA GLY A 206 -5.27 -2.19 17.81
C GLY A 206 -6.19 -2.44 18.99
N GLN A 207 -6.98 -1.41 19.33
CA GLN A 207 -7.94 -1.42 20.42
C GLN A 207 -9.32 -1.00 19.91
N ALA A 208 -10.32 -1.87 20.08
CA ALA A 208 -11.71 -1.54 19.78
C ALA A 208 -12.20 -0.41 20.69
N ARG A 209 -12.90 0.56 20.11
CA ARG A 209 -13.47 1.69 20.84
C ARG A 209 -14.51 1.18 21.84
N GLY A 210 -14.33 1.52 23.12
CA GLY A 210 -15.21 1.09 24.21
C GLY A 210 -14.76 -0.16 24.96
N MET A 211 -13.67 -0.82 24.53
CA MET A 211 -12.91 -1.67 25.43
C MET A 211 -11.97 -0.77 26.23
N ASP A 212 -12.32 -0.48 27.48
CA ASP A 212 -11.32 -0.01 28.44
C ASP A 212 -10.28 -1.12 28.56
N VAL A 213 -9.07 -0.86 28.06
CA VAL A 213 -7.91 -1.67 28.43
C VAL A 213 -7.80 -1.47 29.92
N LEU A 214 -8.38 -2.40 30.69
CA LEU A 214 -8.10 -2.54 32.09
C LEU A 214 -6.60 -2.65 32.16
N SER A 215 -5.97 -1.52 32.48
CA SER A 215 -4.57 -1.40 32.75
C SER A 215 -4.26 -2.56 33.69
N THR A 216 -3.60 -3.59 33.19
CA THR A 216 -2.87 -4.56 34.00
C THR A 216 -1.66 -3.84 34.59
N GLY A 217 -1.87 -2.63 35.12
CA GLY A 217 -1.09 -2.09 36.18
C GLY A 217 -1.25 -3.08 37.31
N THR A 218 -0.28 -3.98 37.39
CA THR A 218 0.25 -4.51 38.64
C THR A 218 0.45 -3.31 39.55
N ARG A 219 -0.62 -2.88 40.22
CA ARG A 219 -0.52 -2.11 41.45
C ARG A 219 0.08 -3.10 42.42
N ASP A 220 1.40 -3.10 42.45
CA ASP A 220 2.23 -3.59 43.53
C ASP A 220 1.86 -2.73 44.75
N ASN A 221 0.67 -2.96 45.30
CA ASN A 221 0.22 -2.37 46.53
C ASN A 221 0.98 -3.10 47.62
N GLY A 222 2.06 -2.46 48.06
CA GLY A 222 2.87 -2.88 49.19
C GLY A 222 2.01 -3.43 50.33
N LEU A 223 2.24 -4.69 50.63
CA LEU A 223 1.85 -5.30 51.90
C LEU A 223 2.95 -4.99 52.92
N GLU A 224 3.15 -3.71 53.17
CA GLU A 224 3.71 -3.22 54.42
C GLU A 224 2.59 -3.31 55.46
N LYS A 225 2.62 -4.35 56.30
CA LYS A 225 2.08 -4.38 57.67
C LYS A 225 2.44 -5.72 58.30
N MET A 226 3.42 -5.68 59.20
CA MET A 226 3.18 -5.70 60.64
C MET A 226 2.72 -7.08 61.16
N TYR A 227 3.70 -7.90 61.53
CA TYR A 227 3.65 -8.59 62.82
C TYR A 227 5.03 -8.48 63.46
N GLY A 228 5.15 -7.49 64.34
CA GLY A 228 6.00 -7.64 65.50
C GLY A 228 5.21 -8.44 66.54
N GLN A 229 5.78 -9.56 66.98
CA GLN A 229 5.88 -9.99 68.37
C GLN A 229 7.13 -10.86 68.50
#